data_AF-A0ABD6EYV6-F1
#
_entry.id   AF-A0ABD6EYV6-F1
#
_cell.length_a   1.000
_cell.length_b   1.000
_cell.length_c   1.000
_cell.angle_alpha   90.00
_cell.angle_beta   90.00
_cell.angle_gamma   90.00
#
_symmetry.space_group_name_H-M   'P 1'
#
loop_
_entity.id
_entity.type
_entity.pdbx_description
1 polymer ?
#
loop_
_entity_poly.entity_id
_entity_poly.type
_entity_poly.pdbx_seq_one_letter_code
_entity_poly.pdbx_strand_id
1 'polypeptide(L)'
;MLEEHSRNRDEAIKLFRTTRKMGGVEYSLQFLERLDIEIEEQYCSFLKVNNGKNLFKSMRTPAVLVAIMIFDYILQEMFQLIGLDTIAGFFSTTLLIAILALCVWAYSRYSGSMRDAGTMVDDTVSWAWYNFLSPLSQEGIHQAVVIGQKLAAMQNNSTRLASEDRRRAKKVQ
;
A
#
# COMPACT_ATOMS: atom_id res chain seq x y z
N MET A 1 -15.76 -5.02 17.38
CA MET A 1 -14.99 -3.89 17.97
C MET A 1 -15.80 -3.15 19.03
N LEU A 2 -16.99 -2.60 18.74
CA LEU A 2 -17.84 -1.97 19.78
C LEU A 2 -18.26 -2.95 20.89
N GLU A 3 -18.71 -4.16 20.52
CA GLU A 3 -19.07 -5.20 21.50
C GLU A 3 -17.87 -5.66 22.35
N GLU A 4 -16.69 -5.74 21.73
CA GLU A 4 -15.47 -6.17 22.40
C GLU A 4 -14.90 -5.07 23.32
N HIS A 5 -15.03 -3.81 22.91
CA HIS A 5 -14.78 -2.64 23.78
C HIS A 5 -15.72 -2.65 24.99
N SER A 6 -17.03 -2.80 24.77
CA SER A 6 -18.01 -2.86 25.85
C SER A 6 -17.69 -3.98 26.83
N ARG A 7 -17.39 -5.19 26.33
CA ARG A 7 -17.01 -6.33 27.17
C ARG A 7 -15.77 -6.04 28.01
N ASN A 8 -14.70 -5.52 27.40
CA ASN A 8 -13.46 -5.24 28.10
C ASN A 8 -13.61 -4.09 29.11
N ARG A 9 -14.39 -3.06 28.76
CA ARG A 9 -14.75 -1.95 29.66
C ARG A 9 -15.50 -2.47 30.88
N ASP A 10 -16.52 -3.29 30.67
CA ASP A 10 -17.33 -3.84 31.75
C ASP A 10 -16.51 -4.75 32.68
N GLU A 11 -15.58 -5.52 32.12
CA GLU A 11 -14.65 -6.35 32.87
C GLU A 11 -13.66 -5.51 33.71
N ALA A 12 -13.10 -4.44 33.13
CA ALA A 12 -12.22 -3.50 33.82
C ALA A 12 -12.94 -2.76 34.97
N ILE A 13 -14.19 -2.30 34.74
CA ILE A 13 -15.01 -1.65 35.77
C ILE A 13 -15.35 -2.64 36.88
N LYS A 14 -15.71 -3.88 36.54
CA LYS A 14 -16.00 -4.93 37.51
C LYS A 14 -14.79 -5.21 38.39
N LEU A 15 -13.61 -5.38 37.79
CA LEU A 15 -12.34 -5.60 38.48
C LEU A 15 -12.00 -4.44 39.42
N PHE A 16 -12.16 -3.21 38.95
CA PHE A 16 -11.94 -2.01 39.74
C PHE A 16 -12.86 -1.98 40.96
N ARG A 17 -14.15 -2.31 40.80
CA ARG A 17 -15.12 -2.34 41.91
C ARG A 17 -14.81 -3.43 42.93
N THR A 18 -14.45 -4.64 42.49
CA THR A 18 -14.14 -5.77 43.38
C THR A 18 -12.82 -5.65 44.15
N THR A 19 -11.89 -4.82 43.68
CA THR A 19 -10.62 -4.59 44.38
C THR A 19 -10.84 -3.84 45.70
N ARG A 20 -10.25 -4.32 46.80
CA ARG A 20 -10.31 -3.67 48.12
C ARG A 20 -9.59 -2.31 48.07
N LYS A 21 -10.28 -1.23 48.47
CA LYS A 21 -9.79 0.15 48.44
C LYS A 21 -9.89 0.79 49.83
N MET A 22 -8.91 1.61 50.20
CA MET A 22 -8.94 2.46 51.39
C MET A 22 -9.56 3.83 51.04
N GLY A 23 -10.22 4.50 51.99
CA GLY A 23 -10.68 5.89 51.81
C GLY A 23 -12.17 6.10 51.46
N GLY A 24 -13.00 5.06 51.50
CA GLY A 24 -14.45 5.19 51.30
C GLY A 24 -14.90 5.23 49.84
N VAL A 25 -16.21 5.13 49.61
CA VAL A 25 -16.81 4.97 48.28
C VAL A 25 -16.65 6.22 47.43
N GLU A 26 -16.81 7.41 48.03
CA GLU A 26 -16.72 8.71 47.34
C GLU A 26 -15.32 8.96 46.77
N TYR A 27 -14.27 8.61 47.52
CA TYR A 27 -12.89 8.74 47.05
C TYR A 27 -12.59 7.81 45.87
N SER A 28 -13.15 6.59 45.90
CA SER A 28 -12.99 5.62 44.81
C SER A 28 -13.78 5.98 43.54
N LEU A 29 -14.80 6.81 43.65
CA LEU A 29 -15.71 7.16 42.55
C LEU A 29 -15.02 8.06 41.53
N GLN A 30 -14.21 9.02 42.00
CA GLN A 30 -13.40 9.88 41.12
C GLN A 30 -12.39 9.09 40.29
N PHE A 31 -11.75 8.07 40.88
CA PHE A 31 -10.85 7.19 40.16
C PHE A 31 -11.59 6.27 39.18
N LEU A 32 -12.82 5.88 39.50
CA LEU A 32 -13.66 5.09 38.59
C LEU A 32 -14.08 5.91 37.36
N GLU A 33 -14.47 7.17 37.56
CA GLU A 33 -14.78 8.10 36.48
C GLU A 33 -13.55 8.37 35.60
N ARG A 34 -12.39 8.59 36.24
CA ARG A 34 -11.13 8.78 35.52
C ARG A 34 -10.71 7.55 34.72
N LEU A 35 -10.87 6.35 35.29
CA LEU A 35 -10.64 5.09 34.59
C LEU A 35 -11.55 4.95 33.36
N ASP A 36 -12.82 5.32 33.49
CA ASP A 36 -13.77 5.23 32.37
C ASP A 36 -13.38 6.17 31.22
N ILE A 37 -12.98 7.39 31.55
CA ILE A 37 -12.46 8.37 30.58
C ILE A 37 -11.19 7.84 29.90
N GLU A 38 -10.24 7.29 30.66
CA GLU A 38 -8.99 6.74 30.12
C GLU A 38 -9.27 5.53 29.20
N ILE A 39 -10.21 4.65 29.57
CA ILE A 39 -10.62 3.51 28.73
C ILE A 39 -11.20 4.00 27.39
N GLU A 40 -12.04 5.03 27.41
CA GLU A 40 -12.64 5.58 26.20
C GLU A 40 -11.61 6.31 25.31
N GLU A 41 -10.66 7.03 25.92
CA GLU A 41 -9.57 7.67 25.19
C GLU A 41 -8.65 6.64 24.52
N GLN A 42 -8.31 5.55 25.23
CA GLN A 42 -7.54 4.44 24.68
C GLN A 42 -8.31 3.74 23.56
N TYR A 43 -9.62 3.56 23.70
CA TYR A 43 -10.45 3.00 22.65
C TYR A 43 -10.43 3.85 21.37
N CYS A 44 -10.56 5.17 21.51
CA CYS A 44 -10.41 6.09 20.40
C CYS A 44 -9.03 5.98 19.73
N SER A 45 -7.97 5.82 20.52
CA SER A 45 -6.61 5.58 20.01
C SER A 45 -6.50 4.26 19.24
N PHE A 46 -7.03 3.17 19.79
CA PHE A 46 -7.05 1.87 19.12
C PHE A 46 -7.88 1.88 17.83
N LEU A 47 -8.99 2.62 17.81
CA LEU A 47 -9.79 2.80 16.61
C LEU A 47 -8.97 3.46 15.47
N LYS A 48 -8.22 4.51 15.79
CA LYS A 48 -7.32 5.20 14.84
C LYS A 48 -6.23 4.25 14.32
N VAL A 49 -5.55 3.51 15.21
CA VAL A 49 -4.49 2.57 14.83
C VAL A 49 -5.06 1.42 13.98
N ASN A 50 -6.23 0.90 14.32
CA ASN A 50 -6.87 -0.18 13.57
C ASN A 50 -7.31 0.29 12.17
N ASN A 51 -7.84 1.50 12.07
CA ASN A 51 -8.13 2.13 10.78
C ASN A 51 -6.84 2.30 9.95
N GLY A 52 -5.72 2.67 10.58
CA GLY A 52 -4.41 2.69 9.94
C GLY A 52 -3.95 1.33 9.40
N LYS A 53 -4.17 0.24 10.15
CA LYS A 53 -3.85 -1.13 9.67
C LYS A 53 -4.71 -1.54 8.46
N ASN A 54 -5.97 -1.11 8.43
CA ASN A 54 -6.85 -1.33 7.27
C ASN A 54 -6.41 -0.52 6.04
N LEU A 55 -5.80 0.66 6.25
CA LEU A 55 -5.20 1.46 5.18
C LEU A 55 -4.01 0.74 4.54
N PHE A 56 -3.10 0.17 5.33
CA PHE A 56 -1.96 -0.61 4.80
C PHE A 56 -2.40 -1.85 4.03
N LYS A 57 -3.53 -2.47 4.39
CA LYS A 57 -4.10 -3.59 3.63
C LYS A 57 -4.56 -3.19 2.21
N SER A 58 -4.81 -1.90 2.00
CA SER A 58 -5.27 -1.32 0.72
C SER A 58 -4.15 -0.63 -0.07
N MET A 59 -2.88 -0.96 0.19
CA MET A 59 -1.71 -0.27 -0.39
C MET A 59 -1.53 -0.43 -1.91
N ARG A 60 -2.41 -1.19 -2.58
CA ARG A 60 -2.45 -1.32 -4.04
C ARG A 60 -2.74 0.02 -4.72
N THR A 61 -3.82 0.70 -4.32
CA THR A 61 -4.26 1.95 -4.96
C THR A 61 -3.17 3.03 -5.01
N PRO A 62 -2.49 3.37 -3.90
CA PRO A 62 -1.45 4.40 -3.94
C PRO A 62 -0.25 3.98 -4.79
N ALA A 63 0.12 2.70 -4.79
CA ALA A 63 1.20 2.20 -5.62
C ALA A 63 0.88 2.35 -7.12
N VAL A 64 -0.35 2.05 -7.53
CA VAL A 64 -0.79 2.20 -8.93
C VAL A 64 -0.84 3.68 -9.35
N LEU A 65 -1.36 4.56 -8.48
CA LEU A 65 -1.37 6.00 -8.76
C LEU A 65 0.05 6.53 -8.99
N VAL A 66 0.99 6.20 -8.10
CA VAL A 66 2.39 6.62 -8.23
C VAL A 66 3.02 6.06 -9.51
N ALA A 67 2.74 4.81 -9.87
CA ALA A 67 3.24 4.23 -11.12
C ALA A 67 2.72 4.97 -12.37
N ILE A 68 1.43 5.33 -12.39
CA ILE A 68 0.85 6.12 -13.48
C ILE A 68 1.48 7.51 -13.53
N MET A 69 1.69 8.16 -12.39
CA MET A 69 2.33 9.48 -12.31
C MET A 69 3.76 9.47 -12.88
N ILE A 70 4.54 8.42 -12.58
CA ILE A 70 5.89 8.25 -13.13
C ILE A 70 5.82 8.06 -14.64
N PHE A 71 4.90 7.22 -15.13
CA PHE A 71 4.74 6.98 -16.56
C PHE A 71 4.33 8.26 -17.32
N ASP A 72 3.34 8.99 -16.80
CA ASP A 72 2.86 10.26 -17.34
C ASP A 72 3.97 11.32 -17.40
N TYR A 73 4.77 11.42 -16.32
CA TYR A 73 5.92 12.33 -16.25
C TYR A 73 6.99 12.01 -17.32
N ILE A 74 7.31 10.73 -17.52
CA ILE A 74 8.26 10.32 -18.57
C ILE A 74 7.73 10.72 -19.96
N LEU A 75 6.44 10.49 -20.23
CA LEU A 75 5.83 10.89 -21.49
C LEU A 75 5.89 12.42 -21.67
N GLN A 76 5.57 13.18 -20.62
CA GLN A 76 5.68 14.64 -20.64
C GLN A 76 7.09 15.10 -21.04
N GLU A 77 8.13 14.56 -20.40
CA GLU A 77 9.53 14.90 -20.72
C GLU A 77 9.89 14.53 -22.17
N MET A 78 9.40 13.40 -22.68
CA MET A 78 9.61 13.00 -24.09
C MET A 78 8.97 13.98 -25.07
N PHE A 79 7.73 14.41 -24.83
CA PHE A 79 7.06 15.40 -25.71
C PHE A 79 7.72 16.77 -25.65
N GLN A 80 8.18 17.18 -24.47
CA GLN A 80 8.91 18.43 -24.29
C GLN A 80 10.26 18.40 -25.03
N LEU A 81 10.96 17.25 -25.04
CA LEU A 81 12.21 17.09 -25.79
C LEU A 81 12.01 17.21 -27.31
N ILE A 82 10.85 16.78 -27.83
CA ILE A 82 10.48 16.90 -29.25
C ILE A 82 10.07 18.35 -29.60
N GLY A 83 9.82 19.22 -28.61
CA GLY A 83 9.36 20.61 -28.79
C GLY A 83 7.85 20.75 -28.91
N LEU A 84 7.07 19.75 -28.48
CA LEU A 84 5.60 19.77 -28.47
C LEU A 84 5.08 20.30 -27.12
N ASP A 85 5.40 21.55 -26.80
CA ASP A 85 5.16 22.15 -25.49
C ASP A 85 3.68 22.21 -25.09
N THR A 86 2.78 22.39 -26.07
CA THR A 86 1.32 22.39 -25.81
C THR A 86 0.82 21.03 -25.35
N ILE A 87 1.31 19.96 -25.98
CA ILE A 87 0.98 18.58 -25.61
C ILE A 87 1.60 18.24 -24.25
N ALA A 88 2.86 18.63 -24.01
CA ALA A 88 3.51 18.46 -22.71
C ALA A 88 2.73 19.17 -21.59
N GLY A 89 2.16 20.35 -21.85
CA GLY A 89 1.28 21.05 -20.90
C GLY A 89 0.03 20.25 -20.52
N PHE A 90 -0.58 19.50 -21.44
CA PHE A 90 -1.72 18.64 -21.13
C PHE A 90 -1.34 17.47 -20.20
N PHE A 91 -0.20 16.83 -20.43
CA PHE A 91 0.31 15.80 -19.52
C PHE A 91 0.61 16.40 -18.13
N SER A 92 1.24 17.58 -18.08
CA SER A 92 1.52 18.25 -16.80
C SER A 92 0.26 18.56 -15.98
N THR A 93 -0.82 19.02 -16.61
CA THR A 93 -2.11 19.23 -15.93
C THR A 93 -2.76 17.91 -15.50
N THR A 94 -2.62 16.84 -16.30
CA THR A 94 -3.09 15.50 -15.96
C THR A 94 -2.36 14.95 -14.74
N LEU A 95 -1.05 15.14 -14.66
CA LEU A 95 -0.24 14.78 -13.50
C LEU A 95 -0.73 15.51 -12.24
N LEU A 96 -1.07 16.80 -12.32
CA LEU A 96 -1.63 17.56 -11.20
C LEU A 96 -2.96 16.96 -10.73
N ILE A 97 -3.84 16.56 -11.65
CA ILE A 97 -5.10 15.88 -11.33
C ILE A 97 -4.83 14.54 -10.62
N ALA A 98 -3.82 13.78 -11.06
CA ALA A 98 -3.43 12.53 -10.40
C ALA A 98 -2.90 12.76 -8.96
N ILE A 99 -2.13 13.83 -8.73
CA ILE A 99 -1.71 14.25 -7.38
C ILE A 99 -2.95 14.55 -6.51
N LEU A 100 -3.89 15.33 -7.03
CA LEU A 100 -5.12 15.66 -6.31
C LEU A 100 -5.95 14.40 -6.00
N ALA A 101 -6.06 13.45 -6.94
CA ALA A 101 -6.73 12.17 -6.71
C ALA A 101 -6.04 11.35 -5.59
N LEU A 102 -4.71 11.35 -5.54
CA LEU A 102 -3.95 10.71 -4.47
C LEU A 102 -4.20 11.39 -3.12
N CYS A 103 -4.22 12.73 -3.09
CA CYS A 103 -4.57 13.49 -1.89
C CYS A 103 -6.00 13.22 -1.42
N VAL A 104 -6.98 13.16 -2.34
CA VAL A 104 -8.38 12.82 -2.02
C VAL A 104 -8.48 11.39 -1.49
N TRP A 105 -7.75 10.45 -2.07
CA TRP A 105 -7.69 9.07 -1.58
C TRP A 105 -7.09 8.99 -0.17
N ALA A 106 -5.94 9.64 0.05
CA ALA A 106 -5.28 9.69 1.35
C ALA A 106 -6.18 10.37 2.40
N TYR A 107 -6.84 11.46 2.03
CA TYR A 107 -7.77 12.18 2.90
C TYR A 107 -9.01 11.36 3.23
N SER A 108 -9.64 10.72 2.24
CA SER A 108 -10.80 9.84 2.42
C SER A 108 -10.52 8.76 3.46
N ARG A 109 -9.32 8.16 3.40
CA ARG A 109 -8.92 7.09 4.31
C ARG A 109 -8.43 7.59 5.68
N TYR A 110 -7.87 8.80 5.77
CA TYR A 110 -7.47 9.41 7.05
C TYR A 110 -8.67 9.95 7.84
N SER A 111 -9.61 10.60 7.16
CA SER A 111 -10.80 11.21 7.77
C SER A 111 -11.89 10.18 8.08
N GLY A 112 -12.03 9.12 7.28
CA GLY A 112 -13.07 8.11 7.43
C GLY A 112 -14.50 8.58 7.15
N SER A 113 -14.73 9.90 7.00
CA SER A 113 -16.02 10.55 6.73
C SER A 113 -16.45 10.46 5.27
N MET A 114 -15.51 10.58 4.32
CA MET A 114 -15.80 10.56 2.88
C MET A 114 -15.37 9.24 2.23
N ARG A 115 -15.92 8.10 2.69
CA ARG A 115 -15.61 6.78 2.11
C ARG A 115 -16.03 6.66 0.64
N ASP A 116 -17.07 7.37 0.23
CA ASP A 116 -17.59 7.33 -1.14
C ASP A 116 -16.60 7.96 -2.14
N ALA A 117 -16.02 9.12 -1.79
CA ALA A 117 -14.99 9.76 -2.62
C ALA A 117 -13.73 8.89 -2.78
N GLY A 118 -13.32 8.19 -1.72
CA GLY A 118 -12.20 7.24 -1.80
C GLY A 118 -12.51 6.02 -2.66
N THR A 119 -13.77 5.57 -2.65
CA THR A 119 -14.23 4.44 -3.47
C THR A 119 -14.23 4.80 -4.96
N MET A 120 -14.69 6.01 -5.31
CA MET A 120 -14.61 6.50 -6.70
C MET A 120 -13.16 6.58 -7.22
N VAL A 121 -12.22 6.97 -6.36
CA VAL A 121 -10.79 6.96 -6.71
C VAL A 121 -10.29 5.53 -6.86
N ASP A 122 -10.62 4.62 -5.94
CA ASP A 122 -10.25 3.21 -6.05
C ASP A 122 -10.78 2.56 -7.35
N ASP A 123 -12.00 2.90 -7.78
CA ASP A 123 -12.58 2.42 -9.04
C ASP A 123 -11.84 2.98 -10.26
N THR A 124 -11.54 4.29 -10.25
CA THR A 124 -10.78 4.96 -11.31
C THR A 124 -9.38 4.35 -11.44
N VAL A 125 -8.72 4.08 -10.32
CA VAL A 125 -7.40 3.47 -10.26
C VAL A 125 -7.45 2.02 -10.74
N SER A 126 -8.51 1.29 -10.41
CA SER A 126 -8.72 -0.07 -10.92
C SER A 126 -8.89 -0.06 -12.44
N TRP A 127 -9.68 0.87 -12.96
CA TRP A 127 -9.80 1.06 -14.40
C TRP A 127 -8.45 1.40 -15.05
N ALA A 128 -7.70 2.35 -14.48
CA ALA A 128 -6.39 2.73 -15.01
C ALA A 128 -5.37 1.57 -14.95
N TRP A 129 -5.41 0.77 -13.88
CA TRP A 129 -4.63 -0.45 -13.76
C TRP A 129 -4.91 -1.41 -14.91
N TYR A 130 -6.18 -1.74 -15.17
CA TYR A 130 -6.51 -2.71 -16.22
C TYR A 130 -6.19 -2.18 -17.62
N ASN A 131 -6.40 -0.89 -17.89
CA ASN A 131 -6.22 -0.33 -19.22
C ASN A 131 -4.76 -0.03 -19.57
N PHE A 132 -3.96 0.45 -18.62
CA PHE A 132 -2.60 0.93 -18.91
C PHE A 132 -1.53 0.05 -18.28
N LEU A 133 -1.65 -0.27 -16.99
CA LEU A 133 -0.56 -0.90 -16.25
C LEU A 133 -0.54 -2.43 -16.42
N SER A 134 -1.71 -3.05 -16.56
CA SER A 134 -1.84 -4.48 -16.79
C SER A 134 -1.21 -4.95 -18.12
N PRO A 135 -1.49 -4.31 -19.29
CA PRO A 135 -0.83 -4.71 -20.53
C PRO A 135 0.68 -4.46 -20.48
N LEU A 136 1.11 -3.31 -19.94
CA LEU A 136 2.54 -2.99 -19.80
C LEU A 136 3.27 -4.00 -18.90
N SER A 137 2.66 -4.40 -17.78
CA SER A 137 3.26 -5.38 -16.87
C SER A 137 3.34 -6.78 -17.50
N GLN A 138 2.31 -7.21 -18.22
CA GLN A 138 2.29 -8.54 -18.83
C GLN A 138 3.33 -8.66 -19.95
N GLU A 139 3.44 -7.64 -20.79
CA GLU A 139 4.45 -7.58 -21.84
C GLU A 139 5.87 -7.51 -21.24
N GLY A 140 6.07 -6.67 -20.22
CA GLY A 140 7.36 -6.55 -19.53
C GLY A 140 7.79 -7.86 -18.85
N ILE A 141 6.88 -8.53 -18.14
CA ILE A 141 7.15 -9.82 -17.48
C ILE A 141 7.45 -10.89 -18.52
N HIS A 142 6.67 -10.97 -19.60
CA HIS A 142 6.91 -11.94 -20.67
C HIS A 142 8.30 -11.74 -21.30
N GLN A 143 8.68 -10.50 -21.63
CA GLN A 143 10.00 -10.19 -22.17
C GLN A 143 11.12 -10.52 -21.18
N ALA A 144 10.96 -10.17 -19.90
CA ALA A 144 11.95 -10.48 -18.87
C ALA A 144 12.15 -11.99 -18.68
N VAL A 145 11.07 -12.77 -18.68
CA VAL A 145 11.13 -14.24 -18.58
C VAL A 145 11.84 -14.85 -19.79
N VAL A 146 11.53 -14.37 -21.01
CA VAL A 146 12.18 -14.85 -22.23
C VAL A 146 13.68 -14.52 -22.23
N ILE A 147 14.07 -13.31 -21.81
CA ILE A 147 15.48 -12.92 -21.67
C ILE A 147 16.17 -13.80 -20.62
N GLY A 148 15.54 -14.02 -19.46
CA GLY A 148 16.05 -14.90 -18.41
C GLY A 148 16.26 -16.33 -18.89
N GLN A 149 15.31 -16.89 -19.63
CA GLN A 149 15.43 -18.22 -20.25
C GLN A 149 16.55 -18.27 -21.28
N LYS A 150 16.69 -17.25 -22.13
CA LYS A 150 17.79 -17.15 -23.11
C LYS A 150 19.15 -17.07 -22.43
N LEU A 151 19.28 -16.28 -21.36
CA LEU A 151 20.51 -16.16 -20.58
C LEU A 151 20.85 -17.49 -19.87
N ALA A 152 19.87 -18.13 -19.24
CA ALA A 152 20.07 -19.42 -18.58
C ALA A 152 20.44 -20.53 -19.58
N ALA A 153 19.81 -20.56 -20.76
CA ALA A 153 20.15 -21.49 -21.84
C ALA A 153 21.56 -21.24 -22.39
N MET A 154 21.95 -19.97 -22.55
CA MET A 154 23.30 -19.60 -23.00
C MET A 154 24.36 -20.01 -21.97
N GLN A 155 24.11 -19.80 -20.68
CA GLN A 155 25.01 -20.24 -19.60
C GLN A 155 25.14 -21.77 -19.56
N ASN A 156 24.03 -22.51 -19.68
CA ASN A 156 24.07 -23.97 -19.74
C ASN A 156 24.83 -24.48 -20.97
N ASN A 157 24.68 -23.82 -22.13
CA ASN A 157 25.36 -24.23 -23.36
C ASN A 157 26.87 -23.99 -23.29
N SER A 158 27.31 -22.85 -22.73
CA SER A 158 28.73 -22.55 -22.50
C SER A 158 29.37 -23.55 -21.53
N THR A 159 28.64 -23.95 -20.48
CA THR A 159 29.12 -24.95 -19.51
C THR A 159 29.25 -26.34 -20.13
N ARG A 160 28.31 -26.71 -21.02
CA ARG A 160 28.38 -27.97 -21.79
C ARG A 160 29.55 -27.96 -22.76
N LEU A 161 29.76 -26.90 -23.54
CA LEU A 161 30.91 -26.79 -24.44
C LEU A 161 32.24 -26.93 -23.67
N ALA A 162 32.40 -26.20 -22.57
CA ALA A 162 33.60 -26.28 -21.74
C ALA A 162 33.84 -27.69 -21.15
N SER A 163 32.77 -28.44 -20.88
CA SER A 163 32.87 -29.83 -20.41
C SER A 163 33.23 -30.80 -21.54
N GLU A 164 32.76 -30.56 -22.76
CA GLU A 164 33.05 -31.37 -23.94
C GLU A 164 34.49 -31.17 -24.41
N ASP A 165 34.98 -29.93 -24.41
CA ASP A 165 36.38 -29.62 -24.76
C ASP A 165 37.36 -30.28 -23.79
N ARG A 166 37.07 -30.27 -22.47
CA ARG A 166 37.88 -31.02 -21.48
C ARG A 166 37.86 -32.53 -21.72
N ARG A 167 36.73 -33.09 -22.15
CA ARG A 167 36.63 -34.53 -22.47
C ARG A 167 37.39 -34.88 -23.75
N ARG A 168 37.39 -34.00 -24.75
CA ARG A 168 38.19 -34.17 -25.97
C ARG A 168 39.68 -34.06 -25.69
N ALA A 169 40.10 -33.07 -24.89
CA ALA A 169 41.50 -32.91 -24.49
C ALA A 169 42.06 -34.15 -23.76
N LYS A 170 41.26 -34.80 -22.91
CA LYS A 170 41.66 -36.05 -22.21
C LYS A 170 41.72 -37.30 -23.10
N LYS A 171 41.15 -37.29 -24.31
CA LYS A 171 41.16 -38.46 -25.22
C LYS A 171 42.34 -38.45 -26.20
N VAL A 172 43.08 -37.34 -26.28
CA VAL A 172 44.20 -37.15 -27.22
C VAL A 172 45.56 -37.37 -26.55
N GLN A 173 45.56 -37.63 -25.23
CA GLN A 173 46.72 -37.91 -24.40
C GLN A 173 46.69 -39.36 -23.93
#